data_AF-A0A958V669-F1
#
_entry.id   AF-A0A958V669-F1
#
_cell.length_a   1.000
_cell.length_b   1.000
_cell.length_c   1.000
_cell.angle_alpha   90.00
_cell.angle_beta   90.00
_cell.angle_gamma   90.00
#
_symmetry.space_group_name_H-M   'P 1'
#
loop_
_entity.id
_entity.type
_entity.pdbx_description
1 polymer ?
#
loop_
_entity_poly.entity_id
_entity_poly.type
_entity_poly.pdbx_seq_one_letter_code
_entity_poly.pdbx_strand_id
1 'polypeptide(L)'
;QFDEENPLQSHFLHNLVNNLNSPSTKELYKELEGQSVLAFEAMAKKEMELGLFRDDIPTQTIGFLLYKIGVSIQEEMEYSGAINPKESIHNNSPVYQGKQETLLKLVDQYIQLVKPAFDKQ
;
A
#
# COMPACT_ATOMS: atom_id res chain seq x y z
N GLN A 1 7.39 -7.66 10.30
CA GLN A 1 6.55 -8.51 11.16
C GLN A 1 5.57 -9.39 10.38
N PHE A 2 4.48 -8.89 9.76
CA PHE A 2 3.52 -9.78 9.07
C PHE A 2 4.16 -10.69 8.00
N ASP A 3 4.99 -10.13 7.12
CA ASP A 3 5.70 -10.86 6.06
C ASP A 3 6.65 -11.95 6.60
N GLU A 4 7.29 -11.68 7.74
CA GLU A 4 8.21 -12.62 8.39
C GLU A 4 7.47 -13.78 9.04
N GLU A 5 6.31 -13.50 9.65
CA GLU A 5 5.47 -14.48 10.33
C GLU A 5 4.59 -15.29 9.36
N ASN A 6 4.24 -14.70 8.21
CA ASN A 6 3.26 -15.24 7.26
C ASN A 6 3.74 -15.10 5.80
N PRO A 7 4.89 -15.67 5.42
CA PRO A 7 5.49 -15.45 4.10
C PRO A 7 4.59 -15.91 2.95
N LEU A 8 3.88 -17.03 3.10
CA LEU A 8 2.97 -17.52 2.05
C LEU A 8 1.78 -16.59 1.81
N GLN A 9 1.21 -16.03 2.87
CA GLN A 9 0.10 -15.09 2.80
C GLN A 9 0.56 -13.77 2.18
N SER A 10 1.75 -13.30 2.58
CA SER A 10 2.40 -12.15 1.93
C SER A 10 2.56 -12.38 0.42
N HIS A 11 3.11 -13.53 0.01
CA HIS A 11 3.24 -13.91 -1.41
C HIS A 11 1.90 -13.90 -2.14
N PHE A 12 0.84 -14.42 -1.50
CA PHE A 12 -0.49 -14.42 -2.08
C PHE A 12 -0.98 -12.99 -2.35
N LEU A 13 -0.80 -12.07 -1.39
CA LEU A 13 -1.19 -10.67 -1.55
C LEU A 13 -0.41 -9.98 -2.67
N HIS A 14 0.91 -10.19 -2.75
CA HIS A 14 1.75 -9.66 -3.83
C HIS A 14 1.33 -10.16 -5.23
N ASN A 15 0.84 -11.39 -5.32
CA ASN A 15 0.45 -12.00 -6.60
C ASN A 15 -1.03 -11.78 -6.95
N LEU A 16 -1.82 -11.15 -6.09
CA LEU A 16 -3.27 -11.09 -6.23
C LEU A 16 -3.68 -10.33 -7.51
N VAL A 17 -3.01 -9.22 -7.80
CA VAL A 17 -3.21 -8.41 -9.01
C VAL A 17 -2.86 -9.18 -10.29
N ASN A 18 -1.91 -10.11 -10.22
CA ASN A 18 -1.51 -10.93 -11.36
C ASN A 18 -2.50 -12.06 -11.68
N ASN A 19 -3.48 -12.31 -10.81
CA ASN A 19 -4.43 -13.42 -10.91
C ASN A 19 -5.90 -12.95 -11.09
N LEU A 20 -6.12 -11.70 -11.48
CA LEU A 20 -7.47 -11.11 -11.64
C LEU A 20 -8.29 -11.72 -12.79
N ASN A 21 -7.71 -12.62 -13.58
CA ASN A 21 -8.44 -13.42 -14.58
C ASN A 21 -9.38 -14.45 -13.91
N SER A 22 -9.11 -14.82 -12.65
CA SER A 22 -10.01 -15.64 -11.84
C SER A 22 -11.14 -14.77 -11.25
N PRO A 23 -12.43 -15.11 -11.48
CA PRO A 23 -13.55 -14.34 -10.93
C PRO A 23 -13.51 -14.18 -9.40
N SER A 24 -13.22 -15.26 -8.67
CA SER A 24 -13.17 -15.24 -7.20
C SER A 24 -12.01 -14.39 -6.67
N THR A 25 -10.84 -14.45 -7.32
CA THR A 25 -9.69 -13.62 -6.96
C THR A 25 -9.95 -12.15 -7.24
N LYS A 26 -10.67 -11.85 -8.33
CA LYS A 26 -11.07 -10.48 -8.68
C LYS A 26 -12.07 -9.90 -7.70
N GLU A 27 -13.03 -10.70 -7.22
CA GLU A 27 -13.98 -10.28 -6.19
C GLU A 27 -13.26 -10.00 -4.86
N LEU A 28 -12.38 -10.91 -4.43
CA LEU A 28 -11.56 -10.73 -3.24
C LEU A 28 -10.68 -9.47 -3.32
N TYR A 29 -10.05 -9.22 -4.48
CA TYR A 29 -9.25 -8.01 -4.70
C TYR A 29 -10.08 -6.74 -4.50
N LYS A 30 -11.28 -6.69 -5.10
CA LYS A 30 -12.17 -5.53 -5.00
C LYS A 30 -12.65 -5.29 -3.58
N GLU A 31 -12.91 -6.36 -2.83
CA GLU A 31 -13.28 -6.26 -1.42
C GLU A 31 -12.12 -5.69 -0.59
N LEU A 32 -10.90 -6.21 -0.76
CA LEU A 32 -9.71 -5.71 -0.09
C LEU A 32 -9.40 -4.25 -0.44
N GLU A 33 -9.49 -3.89 -1.74
CA GLU A 33 -9.35 -2.52 -2.21
C GLU A 33 -10.39 -1.61 -1.55
N GLY A 34 -11.67 -2.00 -1.56
CA GLY A 34 -12.75 -1.24 -0.94
C GLY A 34 -12.56 -1.02 0.56
N GLN A 35 -12.22 -2.07 1.31
CA GLN A 35 -11.96 -1.98 2.75
C GLN A 35 -10.74 -1.09 3.06
N SER A 36 -9.67 -1.21 2.27
CA SER A 36 -8.46 -0.40 2.44
C SER A 36 -8.75 1.08 2.20
N VAL A 37 -9.47 1.40 1.11
CA VAL A 37 -9.86 2.78 0.81
C VAL A 37 -10.74 3.36 1.92
N LEU A 38 -11.75 2.62 2.40
CA LEU A 38 -12.61 3.08 3.51
C LEU A 38 -11.82 3.35 4.79
N ALA A 39 -10.81 2.53 5.10
CA ALA A 39 -9.94 2.77 6.24
C ALA A 39 -9.14 4.07 6.09
N PHE A 40 -8.57 4.33 4.91
CA PHE A 40 -7.86 5.58 4.64
C PHE A 40 -8.77 6.80 4.60
N GLU A 41 -10.01 6.67 4.11
CA GLU A 41 -11.01 7.73 4.19
C GLU A 41 -11.34 8.10 5.64
N ALA A 42 -11.51 7.11 6.52
CA ALA A 42 -11.76 7.34 7.93
C ALA A 42 -10.59 8.06 8.62
N MET A 43 -9.35 7.66 8.30
CA MET A 43 -8.15 8.34 8.78
C MET A 43 -8.08 9.79 8.27
N ALA A 44 -8.24 9.99 6.96
CA ALA A 44 -8.21 11.31 6.34
C ALA A 44 -9.27 12.25 6.94
N LYS A 45 -10.49 11.75 7.13
CA LYS A 45 -11.56 12.51 7.80
C LYS A 45 -11.13 12.96 9.18
N LYS A 46 -10.51 12.08 9.96
CA LYS A 46 -10.04 12.41 11.30
C LYS A 46 -8.96 13.49 11.26
N GLU A 47 -8.02 13.41 10.33
CA GLU A 47 -6.98 14.42 10.14
C GLU A 47 -7.55 15.78 9.70
N MET A 48 -8.59 15.80 8.86
CA MET A 48 -9.32 17.03 8.51
C MET A 48 -10.03 17.64 9.72
N GLU A 49 -10.72 16.83 10.52
CA GLU A 49 -11.40 17.27 11.75
C GLU A 49 -10.43 17.86 12.78
N LEU A 50 -9.20 17.36 12.83
CA LEU A 50 -8.12 17.89 13.66
C LEU A 50 -7.49 19.15 13.06
N GLY A 51 -7.86 19.52 11.83
CA GLY A 51 -7.21 20.58 11.09
C GLY A 51 -5.73 20.27 10.87
N LEU A 52 -5.40 19.04 10.47
CA LEU A 52 -4.06 18.66 10.03
C LEU A 52 -4.02 18.53 8.51
N PHE A 53 -5.12 18.07 7.90
CA PHE A 53 -5.28 18.05 6.45
C PHE A 53 -6.17 19.21 5.96
N ARG A 54 -5.98 19.59 4.70
CA ARG A 54 -6.90 20.43 3.92
C ARG A 54 -8.28 19.79 3.82
N ASP A 55 -9.33 20.60 3.74
CA ASP A 55 -10.74 20.18 3.71
C ASP A 55 -11.49 20.62 2.45
N ASP A 56 -10.80 21.23 1.49
CA ASP A 56 -11.35 21.68 0.19
C ASP A 56 -11.44 20.55 -0.86
N ILE A 57 -10.88 19.37 -0.56
CA ILE A 57 -10.92 18.17 -1.40
C ILE A 57 -11.81 17.11 -0.73
N PRO A 58 -12.66 16.38 -1.49
CA PRO A 58 -13.45 15.29 -0.94
C PRO A 58 -12.61 14.25 -0.21
N THR A 59 -13.05 13.84 0.98
CA THR A 59 -12.39 12.81 1.80
C THR A 59 -12.15 11.51 1.02
N GLN A 60 -13.08 11.14 0.13
CA GLN A 60 -12.97 9.96 -0.73
C GLN A 60 -11.75 10.04 -1.67
N THR A 61 -11.52 11.22 -2.25
CA THR A 61 -10.37 11.45 -3.14
C THR A 61 -9.06 11.33 -2.37
N ILE A 62 -8.99 11.90 -1.16
CA ILE A 62 -7.81 11.82 -0.30
C ILE A 62 -7.57 10.37 0.19
N GLY A 63 -8.61 9.67 0.63
CA GLY A 63 -8.52 8.28 1.06
C GLY A 63 -8.05 7.35 -0.06
N PHE A 64 -8.59 7.53 -1.27
CA PHE A 64 -8.14 6.77 -2.44
C PHE A 64 -6.69 7.10 -2.83
N LEU A 65 -6.26 8.36 -2.72
CA LEU A 65 -4.88 8.77 -2.95
C LEU A 65 -3.92 8.08 -1.96
N LEU A 66 -4.25 8.06 -0.67
CA LEU A 66 -3.45 7.38 0.36
C LEU A 66 -3.32 5.88 0.08
N TYR A 67 -4.41 5.23 -0.31
CA TYR A 67 -4.38 3.83 -0.75
C TYR A 67 -3.41 3.64 -1.93
N LYS A 68 -3.50 4.48 -2.96
CA LYS A 68 -2.63 4.36 -4.14
C LYS A 68 -1.16 4.61 -3.82
N ILE A 69 -0.85 5.55 -2.93
CA ILE A 69 0.52 5.75 -2.44
C ILE A 69 1.08 4.48 -1.82
N GLY A 70 0.30 3.81 -0.95
CA GLY A 70 0.71 2.54 -0.34
C GLY A 70 1.01 1.45 -1.38
N VAL A 71 0.16 1.31 -2.40
CA VAL A 71 0.37 0.36 -3.50
C VAL A 71 1.62 0.73 -4.32
N SER A 72 1.81 2.00 -4.65
CA SER A 72 2.95 2.45 -5.46
C SER A 72 4.30 2.22 -4.79
N ILE A 73 4.38 2.31 -3.46
CA ILE A 73 5.61 1.97 -2.70
C ILE A 73 5.99 0.50 -2.97
N GLN A 74 5.03 -0.42 -2.88
CA GLN A 74 5.27 -1.83 -3.19
C GLN A 74 5.68 -2.04 -4.66
N GLU A 75 4.93 -1.43 -5.59
CA GLU A 75 5.20 -1.55 -7.03
C GLU A 75 6.59 -1.02 -7.40
N GLU A 76 7.04 0.07 -6.79
CA GLU A 76 8.38 0.62 -7.00
C GLU A 76 9.48 -0.29 -6.44
N MET A 77 9.27 -0.91 -5.27
CA MET A 77 10.23 -1.88 -4.74
C MET A 77 10.37 -3.11 -5.65
N GLU A 78 9.27 -3.56 -6.25
CA GLU A 78 9.32 -4.68 -7.21
C GLU A 78 9.97 -4.24 -8.54
N TYR A 79 9.57 -3.08 -9.08
CA TYR A 79 10.11 -2.54 -10.33
C TYR A 79 11.62 -2.28 -10.28
N SER A 80 12.10 -1.74 -9.15
CA SER A 80 13.53 -1.49 -8.92
C SER A 80 14.34 -2.75 -8.63
N GLY A 81 13.69 -3.91 -8.46
CA GLY A 81 14.32 -5.16 -8.05
C GLY A 81 14.76 -5.19 -6.58
N ALA A 82 14.31 -4.23 -5.76
CA ALA A 82 14.58 -4.23 -4.32
C ALA A 82 13.91 -5.42 -3.61
N ILE A 83 12.74 -5.84 -4.11
CA ILE A 83 12.06 -7.09 -3.76
C ILE A 83 11.76 -7.90 -5.02
N ASN A 84 11.64 -9.22 -4.85
CA ASN A 84 11.23 -10.12 -5.92
C ASN A 84 10.31 -11.21 -5.33
N PRO A 85 8.99 -10.97 -5.27
CA PRO A 85 8.04 -11.94 -4.70
C PRO A 85 8.10 -13.32 -5.38
N LYS A 86 8.36 -13.35 -6.69
CA LYS A 86 8.46 -14.60 -7.46
C LYS A 86 9.67 -15.44 -7.08
N GLU A 87 10.82 -14.83 -6.85
CA GLU A 87 12.00 -15.55 -6.38
C GLU A 87 11.86 -15.95 -4.90
N SER A 88 11.27 -15.06 -4.10
CA SER A 88 11.09 -15.27 -2.67
C SER A 88 10.18 -16.46 -2.34
N ILE A 89 9.13 -16.71 -3.14
CA ILE A 89 8.27 -17.89 -2.95
C ILE A 89 9.00 -19.20 -3.25
N HIS A 90 9.92 -19.21 -4.24
CA HIS A 90 10.75 -20.39 -4.53
C HIS A 90 11.73 -20.72 -3.40
N ASN A 91 12.21 -19.68 -2.71
CA ASN A 91 13.14 -19.82 -1.60
C ASN A 91 12.44 -19.99 -0.24
N ASN A 92 11.11 -19.97 -0.20
CA ASN A 92 10.29 -19.94 1.01
C ASN A 92 10.75 -18.84 2.00
N SER A 93 11.16 -17.70 1.46
CA SER A 93 11.60 -16.53 2.23
C SER A 93 10.51 -15.46 2.30
N PRO A 94 10.54 -14.59 3.33
CA PRO A 94 9.75 -13.36 3.35
C PRO A 94 10.11 -12.42 2.18
N VAL A 95 9.12 -11.74 1.59
CA VAL A 95 9.31 -10.84 0.44
C VAL A 95 10.26 -9.69 0.78
N TYR A 96 10.17 -9.17 2.00
CA TYR A 96 10.93 -8.02 2.48
C TYR A 96 12.14 -8.41 3.33
N GLN A 97 12.60 -9.67 3.27
CA GLN A 97 13.71 -10.14 4.09
C GLN A 97 14.96 -9.25 3.93
N GLY A 98 15.36 -8.58 5.02
CA GLY A 98 16.50 -7.66 5.03
C GLY A 98 16.28 -6.36 4.25
N LYS A 99 15.03 -6.02 3.88
CA LYS A 99 14.68 -4.82 3.09
C LYS A 99 13.95 -3.74 3.88
N GLN A 100 13.85 -3.89 5.21
CA GLN A 100 13.12 -2.96 6.07
C GLN A 100 13.64 -1.51 5.95
N GLU A 101 14.96 -1.31 5.95
CA GLU A 101 15.53 0.04 5.82
C GLU A 101 15.19 0.67 4.47
N THR A 102 15.29 -0.11 3.38
CA THR A 102 14.89 0.34 2.04
C THR A 102 13.42 0.70 1.98
N LEU A 103 12.55 -0.14 2.55
CA LEU A 103 11.11 0.10 2.63
C LEU A 103 10.83 1.42 3.36
N LEU A 104 11.34 1.58 4.58
CA LEU A 104 11.09 2.78 5.39
C LEU A 104 11.61 4.05 4.73
N LYS A 105 12.79 3.98 4.09
CA LYS A 105 13.32 5.10 3.32
C LYS A 105 12.41 5.49 2.16
N LEU A 106 11.84 4.50 1.47
CA LEU A 106 10.90 4.76 0.38
C LEU A 106 9.59 5.36 0.90
N VAL A 107 9.06 4.85 2.02
CA VAL A 107 7.90 5.44 2.70
C VAL A 107 8.17 6.93 3.02
N ASP A 108 9.31 7.26 3.61
CA ASP A 108 9.68 8.65 3.92
C ASP A 108 9.73 9.53 2.67
N GLN A 109 10.28 9.01 1.56
CA GLN A 109 10.33 9.73 0.29
C GLN A 109 8.94 10.01 -0.28
N TYR A 110 8.03 9.03 -0.24
CA TYR A 110 6.65 9.21 -0.65
C TYR A 110 5.92 10.21 0.25
N ILE A 111 6.09 10.13 1.57
CA ILE A 111 5.53 11.11 2.51
C ILE A 111 6.00 12.52 2.17
N GLN A 112 7.31 12.72 1.94
CA GLN A 112 7.85 14.02 1.56
C GLN A 112 7.28 14.53 0.24
N LEU A 113 7.09 13.65 -0.74
CA LEU A 113 6.53 13.98 -2.04
C LEU A 113 5.06 14.41 -1.96
N VAL A 114 4.26 13.72 -1.15
CA VAL A 114 2.80 13.87 -1.13
C VAL A 114 2.29 14.80 -0.04
N LYS A 115 3.08 15.07 1.01
CA LYS A 115 2.70 15.96 2.11
C LYS A 115 2.13 17.31 1.66
N PRO A 116 2.74 18.04 0.69
CA PRO A 116 2.19 19.32 0.23
C PRO A 116 0.77 19.22 -0.36
N ALA A 117 0.37 18.04 -0.83
CA ALA A 117 -0.98 17.81 -1.33
C ALA A 117 -2.03 17.80 -0.21
N PHE A 118 -1.63 17.51 1.04
CA PHE A 118 -2.51 17.48 2.21
C PHE A 118 -2.39 18.71 3.11
N ASP A 119 -1.30 19.47 3.00
CA ASP A 119 -1.10 20.70 3.77
C ASP A 119 -2.23 21.71 3.50
N LYS A 120 -2.62 22.43 4.56
CA LYS A 120 -3.61 23.51 4.46
C LYS A 120 -3.08 24.62 3.55
N GLN A 121 -3.97 25.19 2.76
CA GLN A 121 -3.72 26.47 2.08
C GLN A 121 -3.92 27.64 3.04
#